data_AF-A0A0F9AIM0-F1
#
_entry.id   AF-A0A0F9AIM0-F1
#
_cell.length_a   1.000
_cell.length_b   1.000
_cell.length_c   1.000
_cell.angle_alpha   90.00
_cell.angle_beta   90.00
_cell.angle_gamma   90.00
#
_symmetry.space_group_name_H-M   'P 1'
#
loop_
_entity.id
_entity.type
_entity.pdbx_description
1 polymer ?
#
loop_
_entity_poly.entity_id
_entity_poly.type
_entity_poly.pdbx_seq_one_letter_code
_entity_poly.pdbx_strand_id
1 'polypeptide(L)'
;DYDRDKLEFVERRICIGMITNMEYIQLVTPFWREDLLATKWGRLVCQWSLEYYNKYKRSPGQDIESLYEQHKAELDPDTQDSMGAFLHGLSNEYKQEYDRHDEEGRQIFNVEYLIDQTKEYFQQQNLIRHQEDITQRIERGEVQEGEATASTFAPAYVDHTTYVDPCTTRGVLGSANSTDPVSVGNRATLE
;
A
#
# COMPACT_ATOMS: atom_id res chain seq x y z
N ASP A 1 -16.58 -13.95 -10.86
CA ASP A 1 -15.48 -13.03 -11.17
C ASP A 1 -14.58 -12.99 -9.93
N TYR A 2 -13.87 -14.10 -9.68
CA TYR A 2 -13.24 -14.40 -8.39
C TYR A 2 -12.18 -13.37 -7.97
N ASP A 3 -11.44 -12.84 -8.95
CA ASP A 3 -10.39 -11.86 -8.68
C ASP A 3 -10.96 -10.49 -8.29
N ARG A 4 -12.10 -10.09 -8.86
CA ARG A 4 -12.80 -8.87 -8.46
C ARG A 4 -13.29 -8.96 -7.01
N ASP A 5 -13.92 -10.07 -6.65
CA ASP A 5 -14.45 -10.28 -5.30
C ASP A 5 -13.31 -10.24 -4.26
N LYS A 6 -12.13 -10.79 -4.60
CA LYS A 6 -10.93 -10.72 -3.75
C LYS A 6 -10.41 -9.29 -3.58
N LEU A 7 -10.37 -8.51 -4.65
CA LEU A 7 -9.92 -7.12 -4.61
C LEU A 7 -10.86 -6.25 -3.77
N GLU A 8 -12.17 -6.41 -3.94
CA GLU A 8 -13.16 -5.71 -3.14
C GLU A 8 -13.01 -6.05 -1.65
N PHE A 9 -12.83 -7.33 -1.33
CA PHE A 9 -12.58 -7.76 0.04
C PHE A 9 -11.35 -7.06 0.65
N VAL A 10 -10.23 -7.01 -0.07
CA VAL A 10 -9.01 -6.33 0.42
C VAL A 10 -9.23 -4.83 0.58
N GLU A 11 -9.90 -4.17 -0.37
CA GLU A 11 -10.24 -2.74 -0.29
C GLU A 11 -11.06 -2.40 0.95
N ARG A 12 -12.04 -3.23 1.30
CA ARG A 12 -12.84 -3.05 2.52
C ARG A 12 -11.99 -3.19 3.78
N ARG A 13 -11.06 -4.15 3.80
CA ARG A 13 -10.09 -4.30 4.90
C ARG A 13 -9.16 -3.11 5.04
N ILE A 14 -8.70 -2.53 3.91
CA ILE A 14 -7.91 -1.28 3.90
C ILE A 14 -8.73 -0.17 4.58
N CYS A 15 -10.01 0.01 4.20
CA CYS A 15 -10.88 1.02 4.80
C CYS A 15 -11.02 0.81 6.31
N ILE A 16 -11.29 -0.41 6.75
CA ILE A 16 -11.40 -0.76 8.19
C ILE A 16 -10.10 -0.46 8.92
N GLY A 17 -8.95 -0.84 8.35
CA GLY A 17 -7.63 -0.56 8.90
C GLY A 17 -7.38 0.93 9.07
N MET A 18 -7.70 1.75 8.06
CA MET A 18 -7.56 3.21 8.10
C MET A 18 -8.44 3.86 9.17
N ILE A 19 -9.67 3.36 9.34
CA ILE A 19 -10.61 3.86 10.34
C ILE A 19 -10.13 3.49 11.74
N THR A 20 -9.70 2.25 11.97
CA THR A 20 -9.62 1.69 13.33
C THR A 20 -8.22 1.64 13.89
N ASN A 21 -7.19 1.43 13.07
CA ASN A 21 -5.85 1.11 13.55
C ASN A 21 -4.86 2.25 13.27
N MET A 22 -4.29 2.81 14.34
CA MET A 22 -3.35 3.94 14.28
C MET A 22 -2.01 3.54 13.63
N GLU A 23 -1.49 2.37 13.94
CA GLU A 23 -0.23 1.87 13.39
C GLU A 23 -0.35 1.67 11.89
N TYR A 24 -1.45 1.09 11.43
CA TYR A 24 -1.72 0.86 10.03
C TYR A 24 -1.79 2.16 9.23
N ILE A 25 -2.60 3.15 9.65
CA ILE A 25 -2.69 4.43 8.93
C ILE A 25 -1.34 5.15 8.89
N GLN A 26 -0.55 5.08 9.96
CA GLN A 26 0.79 5.65 10.00
C GLN A 26 1.75 4.98 9.00
N LEU A 27 1.70 3.66 8.87
CA LEU A 27 2.55 2.88 7.96
C LEU A 27 2.12 3.02 6.50
N VAL A 28 0.82 3.15 6.23
CA VAL A 28 0.27 3.30 4.87
C VAL A 28 0.46 4.69 4.29
N THR A 29 0.34 5.74 5.12
CA THR A 29 0.38 7.14 4.68
C THR A 29 1.54 7.49 3.72
N PRO A 30 2.79 7.04 3.95
CA PRO A 30 3.94 7.38 3.08
C PRO A 30 3.82 6.92 1.63
N PHE A 31 3.04 5.87 1.35
CA PHE A 31 2.87 5.31 0.01
C PHE A 31 1.40 5.34 -0.46
N TRP A 32 0.55 6.12 0.21
CA TRP A 32 -0.87 6.18 -0.09
C TRP A 32 -1.17 6.70 -1.50
N ARG A 33 -2.10 6.04 -2.19
CA ARG A 33 -2.56 6.38 -3.53
C ARG A 33 -4.07 6.22 -3.62
N GLU A 34 -4.80 7.30 -3.35
CA GLU A 34 -6.28 7.31 -3.37
C GLU A 34 -6.86 6.94 -4.75
N ASP A 35 -6.12 7.26 -5.82
CA ASP A 35 -6.50 7.01 -7.20
C ASP A 35 -6.47 5.53 -7.58
N LEU A 36 -5.90 4.67 -6.72
CA LEU A 36 -5.82 3.22 -6.92
C LEU A 36 -6.93 2.45 -6.19
N LEU A 37 -7.74 3.07 -5.35
CA LEU A 37 -8.94 2.41 -4.81
C LEU A 37 -9.98 2.30 -5.91
N ALA A 38 -10.67 1.17 -6.04
CA ALA A 38 -11.63 0.95 -7.11
C ALA A 38 -12.96 1.65 -6.83
N THR A 39 -13.44 1.61 -5.59
CA THR A 39 -14.77 2.13 -5.26
C THR A 39 -14.74 3.62 -4.89
N LYS A 40 -15.75 4.37 -5.33
CA LYS A 40 -15.96 5.77 -4.92
C LYS A 40 -16.05 5.89 -3.39
N TRP A 41 -16.70 4.91 -2.75
CA TRP A 41 -16.94 4.89 -1.31
C TRP A 41 -15.66 4.69 -0.52
N GLY A 42 -14.84 3.71 -0.90
CA GLY A 42 -13.54 3.46 -0.30
C GLY A 42 -12.62 4.67 -0.38
N ARG A 43 -12.59 5.37 -1.53
CA ARG A 43 -11.84 6.61 -1.72
C ARG A 43 -12.22 7.68 -0.69
N LEU A 44 -13.51 8.01 -0.60
CA LEU A 44 -14.00 9.04 0.32
C LEU A 44 -13.71 8.69 1.77
N VAL A 45 -13.98 7.45 2.18
CA VAL A 45 -13.74 7.00 3.56
C VAL A 45 -12.26 7.06 3.94
N CYS A 46 -11.38 6.60 3.05
CA CYS A 46 -9.95 6.65 3.30
C CYS A 46 -9.41 8.09 3.27
N GLN A 47 -9.95 8.95 2.40
CA GLN A 47 -9.64 10.37 2.36
C GLN A 47 -10.00 11.05 3.70
N TRP A 48 -11.24 10.87 4.19
CA TRP A 48 -11.65 11.41 5.49
C TRP A 48 -10.78 10.89 6.63
N SER A 49 -10.40 9.61 6.58
CA SER A 49 -9.52 9.00 7.58
C SER A 49 -8.12 9.62 7.58
N LEU A 50 -7.56 9.88 6.39
CA LEU A 50 -6.27 10.56 6.25
C LEU A 50 -6.32 12.02 6.70
N GLU A 51 -7.37 12.76 6.35
CA GLU A 51 -7.56 14.14 6.78
C GLU A 51 -7.65 14.23 8.32
N TYR A 52 -8.43 13.33 8.93
CA TYR A 52 -8.53 13.21 10.38
C TYR A 52 -7.16 12.86 11.00
N TYR A 53 -6.45 11.86 10.47
CA TYR A 53 -5.12 11.49 10.95
C TYR A 53 -4.11 12.63 10.82
N ASN A 54 -4.13 13.35 9.70
CA ASN A 54 -3.24 14.48 9.48
C ASN A 54 -3.45 15.58 10.51
N LYS A 55 -4.71 15.82 10.91
CA LYS A 55 -5.11 16.83 11.89
C LYS A 55 -4.89 16.41 13.34
N TYR A 56 -5.26 15.19 13.71
CA TYR A 56 -5.32 14.74 15.11
C TYR A 56 -4.26 13.69 15.47
N LYS A 57 -3.49 13.19 14.49
CA LYS A 57 -2.47 12.14 14.64
C LYS A 57 -3.01 10.85 15.29
N ARG A 58 -4.28 10.54 15.00
CA ARG A 58 -5.03 9.39 15.51
C ARG A 58 -5.95 8.85 14.40
N SER A 59 -6.26 7.54 14.44
CA SER A 59 -7.28 6.94 13.58
C SER A 59 -8.70 7.37 14.01
N PRO A 60 -9.64 7.62 13.07
CA PRO A 60 -10.98 8.14 13.39
C PRO A 60 -11.75 7.27 14.39
N GLY A 61 -11.69 5.95 14.25
CA GLY A 61 -12.52 5.00 14.99
C GLY A 61 -14.00 5.35 14.85
N GLN A 62 -14.68 5.51 15.98
CA GLN A 62 -16.10 5.88 16.05
C GLN A 62 -16.40 7.28 15.49
N ASP A 63 -15.40 8.17 15.41
CA ASP A 63 -15.60 9.52 14.88
C ASP A 63 -15.87 9.53 13.37
N ILE A 64 -15.69 8.39 12.68
CA ILE A 64 -16.02 8.26 11.25
C ILE A 64 -17.50 8.55 10.97
N GLU A 65 -18.40 8.23 11.90
CA GLU A 65 -19.83 8.55 11.77
C GLU A 65 -20.06 10.08 11.82
N SER A 66 -19.31 10.78 12.68
CA SER A 66 -19.39 12.24 12.77
C SER A 66 -18.80 12.90 11.52
N LEU A 67 -17.71 12.36 10.97
CA LEU A 67 -17.15 12.82 9.69
C LEU A 67 -18.14 12.63 8.54
N TYR A 68 -18.79 11.46 8.48
CA TYR A 68 -19.82 11.20 7.49
C TYR A 68 -20.96 12.22 7.58
N GLU A 69 -21.53 12.46 8.76
CA GLU A 69 -22.61 13.44 8.93
C GLU A 69 -22.18 14.87 8.60
N GLN A 70 -20.90 15.23 8.84
CA GLN A 70 -20.36 16.52 8.42
C GLN A 70 -20.32 16.69 6.90
N HIS A 71 -19.90 15.65 6.17
CA HIS A 71 -19.78 15.70 4.70
C HIS A 71 -21.06 15.34 3.96
N LYS A 72 -22.04 14.75 4.64
CA LYS A 72 -23.30 14.26 4.04
C LYS A 72 -24.03 15.32 3.24
N ALA A 73 -24.07 16.56 3.72
CA ALA A 73 -24.73 17.67 3.03
C ALA A 73 -24.10 18.04 1.68
N GLU A 74 -22.84 17.67 1.46
CA GLU A 74 -22.09 17.92 0.22
C GLU A 74 -22.27 16.79 -0.81
N LEU A 75 -22.85 15.65 -0.39
CA LEU A 75 -23.10 14.48 -1.22
C LEU A 75 -24.48 14.53 -1.86
N ASP A 76 -24.61 14.03 -3.09
CA ASP A 76 -25.92 13.80 -3.70
C ASP A 76 -26.72 12.73 -2.93
N PRO A 77 -28.07 12.77 -2.97
CA PRO A 77 -28.91 11.88 -2.16
C PRO A 77 -28.62 10.38 -2.36
N ASP A 78 -28.40 9.95 -3.60
CA ASP A 78 -28.10 8.54 -3.91
C ASP A 78 -26.75 8.10 -3.30
N THR A 79 -25.79 9.02 -3.27
CA THR A 79 -24.48 8.85 -2.66
C THR A 79 -24.54 8.83 -1.13
N GLN A 80 -25.45 9.58 -0.51
CA GLN A 80 -25.64 9.55 0.95
C GLN A 80 -26.11 8.16 1.42
N ASP A 81 -27.19 7.64 0.83
CA ASP A 81 -27.74 6.33 1.22
C ASP A 81 -26.73 5.20 0.99
N SER A 82 -26.06 5.22 -0.16
CA SER A 82 -25.04 4.23 -0.52
C SER A 82 -23.83 4.28 0.41
N MET A 83 -23.36 5.46 0.78
CA MET A 83 -22.25 5.64 1.73
C MET A 83 -22.63 5.15 3.13
N GLY A 84 -23.84 5.48 3.61
CA GLY A 84 -24.32 5.01 4.90
C GLY A 84 -24.38 3.48 4.98
N ALA A 85 -24.90 2.83 3.93
CA ALA A 85 -24.89 1.37 3.82
C ALA A 85 -23.47 0.78 3.78
N PHE A 86 -22.56 1.44 3.06
CA PHE A 86 -21.15 1.03 2.99
C PHE A 86 -20.47 1.07 4.36
N LEU A 87 -20.57 2.18 5.10
CA LEU A 87 -20.03 2.33 6.45
C LEU A 87 -20.64 1.33 7.45
N HIS A 88 -21.94 1.07 7.35
CA HIS A 88 -22.60 0.04 8.15
C HIS A 88 -22.03 -1.35 7.86
N GLY A 89 -21.80 -1.67 6.58
CA GLY A 89 -21.16 -2.92 6.17
C GLY A 89 -19.75 -3.06 6.74
N LEU A 90 -18.91 -2.02 6.65
CA LEU A 90 -17.56 -2.03 7.22
C LEU A 90 -17.58 -2.25 8.74
N SER A 91 -18.54 -1.62 9.43
CA SER A 91 -18.71 -1.77 10.87
C SER A 91 -19.09 -3.20 11.28
N ASN A 92 -19.91 -3.87 10.46
CA ASN A 92 -20.29 -5.27 10.71
C ASN A 92 -19.11 -6.21 10.46
N GLU A 93 -18.35 -6.01 9.38
CA GLU A 93 -17.13 -6.77 9.08
C GLU A 93 -16.07 -6.58 10.17
N TYR A 94 -15.90 -5.35 10.66
CA TYR A 94 -15.03 -5.06 11.80
C TYR A 94 -15.38 -5.93 13.01
N LYS A 95 -16.66 -5.96 13.41
CA LYS A 95 -17.13 -6.77 14.55
C LYS A 95 -16.93 -8.27 14.34
N GLN A 96 -17.10 -8.76 13.11
CA GLN A 96 -17.00 -10.20 12.82
C GLN A 96 -15.54 -10.69 12.74
N GLU A 97 -14.65 -9.91 12.13
CA GLU A 97 -13.30 -10.36 11.82
C GLU A 97 -12.24 -9.80 12.76
N TYR A 98 -12.42 -8.58 13.26
CA TYR A 98 -11.38 -7.77 13.91
C TYR A 98 -11.60 -7.51 15.38
N ASP A 99 -12.83 -7.62 15.88
CA ASP A 99 -13.14 -7.60 17.32
C ASP A 99 -12.87 -8.95 18.00
N ARG A 100 -12.17 -9.85 17.29
CA ARG A 100 -11.70 -11.12 17.84
C ARG A 100 -10.47 -10.86 18.69
N HIS A 101 -10.49 -11.41 19.90
CA HIS A 101 -9.37 -11.38 20.82
C HIS A 101 -8.75 -12.77 20.95
N ASP A 102 -7.43 -12.83 21.12
CA ASP A 102 -6.75 -14.06 21.53
C ASP A 102 -7.08 -14.43 22.99
N GLU A 103 -6.58 -15.56 23.47
CA GLU A 103 -6.79 -16.05 24.84
C GLU A 103 -6.28 -15.05 25.91
N GLU A 104 -5.41 -14.11 25.50
CA GLU A 104 -4.77 -13.10 26.32
C GLU A 104 -5.49 -11.73 26.22
N GLY A 105 -6.60 -11.66 25.48
CA GLY A 105 -7.41 -10.46 25.32
C GLY A 105 -6.84 -9.46 24.30
N ARG A 106 -5.82 -9.81 23.53
CA ARG A 106 -5.24 -8.94 22.49
C ARG A 106 -6.02 -9.08 21.19
N GLN A 107 -6.24 -7.95 20.52
CA GLN A 107 -6.94 -7.93 19.25
C GLN A 107 -6.15 -8.72 18.18
N ILE A 108 -6.81 -9.66 17.52
CA ILE A 108 -6.22 -10.47 16.44
C ILE A 108 -6.29 -9.68 15.14
N PHE A 109 -5.46 -8.64 15.02
CA PHE A 109 -5.29 -7.87 13.79
C PHE A 109 -3.83 -7.84 13.39
N ASN A 110 -3.49 -8.54 12.30
CA ASN A 110 -2.13 -8.52 11.77
C ASN A 110 -1.98 -7.32 10.83
N VAL A 111 -1.41 -6.23 11.36
CA VAL A 111 -1.13 -4.98 10.63
C VAL A 111 -0.16 -5.24 9.47
N GLU A 112 0.93 -5.97 9.71
CA GLU A 112 1.97 -6.26 8.70
C GLU A 112 1.37 -6.99 7.50
N TYR A 113 0.55 -8.01 7.75
CA TYR A 113 -0.14 -8.73 6.70
C TYR A 113 -1.08 -7.83 5.87
N LEU A 114 -1.81 -6.93 6.53
CA LEU A 114 -2.67 -5.99 5.79
C LEU A 114 -1.85 -5.00 4.96
N ILE A 115 -0.68 -4.55 5.46
CA ILE A 115 0.24 -3.69 4.69
C ILE A 115 0.68 -4.39 3.41
N ASP A 116 1.07 -5.66 3.48
CA ASP A 116 1.48 -6.43 2.31
C ASP A 116 0.32 -6.58 1.31
N GLN A 117 -0.87 -6.90 1.81
CA GLN A 117 -2.07 -6.94 0.97
C GLN A 117 -2.41 -5.59 0.33
N THR A 118 -2.15 -4.49 1.03
CA THR A 118 -2.37 -3.13 0.51
C THR A 118 -1.41 -2.83 -0.64
N LYS A 119 -0.14 -3.20 -0.49
CA LYS A 119 0.87 -3.05 -1.55
C LYS A 119 0.51 -3.88 -2.78
N GLU A 120 0.14 -5.16 -2.58
CA GLU A 120 -0.31 -6.03 -3.66
C GLU A 120 -1.54 -5.48 -4.36
N TYR A 121 -2.53 -5.01 -3.60
CA TYR A 121 -3.74 -4.41 -4.12
C TYR A 121 -3.43 -3.16 -4.98
N PHE A 122 -2.62 -2.23 -4.48
CA PHE A 122 -2.22 -1.05 -5.26
C PHE A 122 -1.43 -1.41 -6.51
N GLN A 123 -0.55 -2.41 -6.43
CA GLN A 123 0.17 -2.87 -7.61
C GLN A 123 -0.78 -3.44 -8.67
N GLN A 124 -1.76 -4.24 -8.26
CA GLN A 124 -2.77 -4.81 -9.15
C GLN A 124 -3.66 -3.73 -9.77
N GLN A 125 -4.15 -2.78 -8.97
CA GLN A 125 -4.98 -1.68 -9.47
C GLN A 125 -4.24 -0.77 -10.42
N ASN A 126 -2.96 -0.50 -10.14
CA ASN A 126 -2.10 0.29 -11.04
C ASN A 126 -1.90 -0.42 -12.38
N LEU A 127 -1.73 -1.75 -12.39
CA LEU A 127 -1.66 -2.56 -13.61
C LEU A 127 -2.97 -2.54 -14.38
N ILE A 128 -4.11 -2.76 -13.71
CA ILE A 128 -5.44 -2.75 -14.33
C ILE A 128 -5.69 -1.39 -15.00
N ARG A 129 -5.46 -0.29 -14.27
CA ARG A 129 -5.62 1.06 -14.82
C ARG A 129 -4.72 1.30 -16.03
N HIS A 130 -3.47 0.88 -15.96
CA HIS A 130 -2.54 1.05 -17.08
C HIS A 130 -2.96 0.24 -18.30
N GLN A 131 -3.46 -0.99 -18.09
CA GLN A 131 -4.03 -1.82 -19.14
C GLN A 131 -5.25 -1.17 -19.78
N GLU A 132 -6.17 -0.61 -18.97
CA GLU A 132 -7.36 0.10 -19.44
C GLU A 132 -6.96 1.31 -20.30
N ASP A 133 -5.98 2.10 -19.86
CA ASP A 133 -5.46 3.25 -20.61
C ASP A 133 -4.87 2.82 -21.97
N ILE A 134 -4.07 1.76 -22.01
CA ILE A 134 -3.53 1.21 -23.26
C ILE A 134 -4.65 0.74 -24.19
N THR A 135 -5.62 0.00 -23.64
CA THR A 135 -6.74 -0.56 -24.40
C THR A 135 -7.57 0.56 -25.02
N GLN A 136 -7.90 1.60 -24.26
CA GLN A 136 -8.64 2.76 -24.76
C GLN A 136 -7.92 3.48 -25.91
N ARG A 137 -6.58 3.59 -25.85
CA ARG A 137 -5.78 4.21 -26.93
C ARG A 137 -5.78 3.36 -28.20
N ILE A 138 -5.66 2.04 -28.05
CA ILE A 138 -5.74 1.09 -29.17
C ILE A 138 -7.12 1.16 -29.84
N GLU A 139 -8.19 1.20 -29.05
CA GLU A 139 -9.56 1.31 -29.57
C GLU A 139 -9.81 2.61 -30.35
N ARG A 140 -9.11 3.70 -30.01
CA ARG A 140 -9.14 4.97 -30.75
C ARG A 140 -8.25 4.98 -32.00
N GLY A 141 -7.47 3.92 -32.23
CA GLY A 141 -6.51 3.83 -33.33
C GLY A 141 -5.16 4.51 -33.06
N GLU A 142 -4.92 4.97 -31.83
CA GLU A 142 -3.73 5.70 -31.38
C GLU A 142 -2.61 4.73 -30.97
N VAL A 143 -2.23 3.80 -31.85
CA VAL A 143 -1.32 2.69 -31.51
C VAL A 143 0.04 3.15 -30.98
N GLN A 144 0.62 4.21 -31.57
CA GLN A 144 1.90 4.77 -31.12
C GLN A 144 1.82 5.35 -29.70
N GLU A 145 0.69 5.97 -29.33
CA GLU A 145 0.49 6.49 -27.98
C GLU A 145 0.24 5.36 -26.97
N GLY A 146 -0.38 4.26 -27.40
CA GLY A 146 -0.51 3.03 -26.62
C GLY A 146 0.85 2.41 -26.31
N GLU A 147 1.75 2.30 -27.30
CA GLU A 147 3.12 1.82 -27.11
C GLU A 147 3.93 2.71 -26.15
N ALA A 148 3.83 4.04 -26.34
CA ALA A 148 4.48 5.00 -25.44
C ALA A 148 3.96 4.83 -23.99
N THR A 149 2.65 4.69 -23.81
CA THR A 149 2.04 4.45 -22.51
C THR A 149 2.60 3.17 -21.88
N ALA A 150 2.57 2.05 -22.61
CA ALA A 150 3.10 0.76 -22.13
C ALA A 150 4.57 0.81 -21.69
N SER A 151 5.40 1.60 -22.39
CA SER A 151 6.82 1.74 -22.05
C SER A 151 7.09 2.55 -20.76
N THR A 152 6.09 3.32 -20.30
CA THR A 152 6.22 4.22 -19.14
C THR A 152 5.68 3.63 -17.84
N PHE A 153 5.24 2.37 -17.84
CA PHE A 153 4.72 1.73 -16.63
C PHE A 153 5.75 1.75 -15.50
N ALA A 154 5.36 2.35 -14.37
CA ALA A 154 6.10 2.32 -13.12
C ALA A 154 5.27 1.58 -12.05
N PRO A 155 5.88 0.66 -11.27
CA PRO A 155 5.17 -0.02 -10.20
C PRO A 155 4.68 0.97 -9.14
N ALA A 156 3.59 0.63 -8.46
CA ALA A 156 2.98 1.48 -7.43
C ALA A 156 3.91 1.64 -6.21
N TYR A 157 4.76 0.66 -5.96
CA TYR A 157 5.79 0.67 -4.93
C TYR A 157 7.01 -0.14 -5.40
N VAL A 158 8.21 0.32 -5.05
CA VAL A 158 9.47 -0.40 -5.28
C VAL A 158 9.95 -0.88 -3.92
N ASP A 159 9.85 -2.19 -3.65
CA ASP A 159 10.41 -2.72 -2.42
C ASP A 159 11.94 -2.83 -2.56
N HIS A 160 12.68 -2.14 -1.69
CA HIS A 160 14.14 -2.24 -1.64
C HIS A 160 14.62 -3.49 -0.90
N THR A 161 13.73 -4.45 -0.63
CA THR A 161 14.11 -5.81 -0.22
C THR A 161 14.70 -6.54 -1.44
N THR A 162 15.86 -6.07 -1.91
CA THR A 162 16.69 -6.80 -2.86
C THR A 162 16.89 -8.20 -2.32
N TYR A 163 16.22 -9.16 -2.96
CA TYR A 163 16.61 -10.55 -2.95
C TYR A 163 18.08 -10.60 -3.36
N VAL A 164 18.97 -10.73 -2.38
CA VAL A 164 20.38 -10.99 -2.64
C VAL A 164 20.43 -12.43 -3.10
N ASP A 165 20.54 -12.66 -4.40
CA ASP A 165 20.68 -14.01 -4.95
C ASP A 165 21.94 -14.67 -4.33
N PRO A 166 21.79 -15.71 -3.48
CA PRO A 166 22.93 -16.36 -2.85
C PRO A 166 23.84 -17.05 -3.87
N CYS A 167 23.38 -17.26 -5.11
CA CYS A 167 24.18 -17.82 -6.19
C CYS A 167 25.11 -16.82 -6.89
N THR A 168 24.95 -15.50 -6.70
CA THR A 168 25.91 -14.54 -7.27
C THR A 168 27.19 -14.40 -6.44
N THR A 169 27.20 -14.90 -5.19
CA THR A 169 28.37 -14.85 -4.29
C THR A 169 29.26 -16.09 -4.45
N ARG A 170 29.52 -16.52 -5.69
CA ARG A 170 30.45 -17.63 -5.97
C ARG A 170 31.30 -17.33 -7.19
N GLY A 171 32.26 -16.41 -7.03
CA GLY A 171 33.16 -16.05 -8.12
C GLY A 171 34.48 -15.35 -7.76
N VAL A 172 34.83 -15.14 -6.49
CA VAL A 172 36.13 -14.51 -6.14
C VAL A 172 36.82 -15.25 -4.98
N LEU A 173 37.10 -16.53 -5.16
CA LEU A 173 38.15 -17.22 -4.40
C LEU A 173 38.91 -18.13 -5.36
N GLY A 174 39.98 -17.59 -5.94
CA GLY A 174 40.81 -18.34 -6.89
C GLY A 174 41.94 -17.53 -7.51
N SER A 175 42.90 -17.08 -6.71
CA SER A 175 44.32 -17.01 -7.09
C SER A 175 45.16 -16.59 -5.90
N ALA A 176 45.75 -17.57 -5.22
CA ALA A 176 46.95 -17.36 -4.45
C ALA A 176 48.12 -17.24 -5.43
N ASN A 177 48.99 -16.24 -5.25
CA ASN A 177 50.41 -16.42 -5.52
C ASN A 177 51.24 -15.54 -4.56
N SER A 178 51.80 -16.25 -3.58
CA SER A 178 53.05 -15.99 -2.86
C SER A 178 54.05 -15.11 -3.61
N THR A 179 54.58 -14.08 -2.95
CA THR A 179 56.03 -13.92 -2.68
C THR A 179 56.29 -12.67 -1.85
N ASP A 180 56.57 -12.87 -0.56
CA ASP A 180 57.42 -11.93 0.20
C ASP A 180 58.89 -12.19 -0.16
N PRO A 181 59.76 -11.15 -0.10
CA PRO A 181 60.68 -11.14 1.02
C PRO A 181 60.98 -9.75 1.63
N VAL A 182 60.97 -9.75 2.97
CA VAL A 182 61.83 -9.04 3.94
C VAL A 182 62.91 -8.08 3.39
N SER A 183 62.88 -6.80 3.80
CA SER A 183 64.01 -6.14 4.50
C SER A 183 63.83 -4.65 4.82
N VAL A 184 64.02 -4.36 6.12
CA VAL A 184 64.89 -3.31 6.69
C VAL A 184 64.54 -1.82 6.47
N GLY A 185 64.04 -1.21 7.56
CA GLY A 185 64.65 -0.04 8.23
C GLY A 185 64.65 1.32 7.53
N ASN A 186 63.96 2.31 8.13
CA ASN A 186 64.66 3.43 8.79
C ASN A 186 63.72 4.35 9.59
N ARG A 187 64.22 4.74 10.77
CA ARG A 187 63.82 5.91 11.55
C ARG A 187 64.37 7.19 10.89
N ALA A 188 63.61 8.28 10.88
CA ALA A 188 64.02 9.65 11.24
C ALA A 188 62.81 10.60 11.01
N THR A 189 62.20 11.22 12.03
CA THR A 189 62.46 12.57 12.60
C THR A 189 62.31 13.77 11.65
N LEU A 190 61.64 14.81 12.19
CA LEU A 190 61.58 16.24 11.80
C LEU A 190 60.53 16.56 10.71
N GLU A 191 59.62 17.54 10.87
CA GLU A 191 59.55 18.73 11.74
C GLU A 191 58.16 18.92 12.36
#